data_AF-A0A6B0R249-F1
#
_entry.id   AF-A0A6B0R249-F1
#
_cell.length_a   1.000
_cell.length_b   1.000
_cell.length_c   1.000
_cell.angle_alpha   90.00
_cell.angle_beta   90.00
_cell.angle_gamma   90.00
#
_symmetry.space_group_name_H-M   'P 1'
#
loop_
_entity.id
_entity.type
_entity.pdbx_description
1 polymer ?
#
loop_
_entity_poly.entity_id
_entity_poly.type
_entity_poly.pdbx_seq_one_letter_code
_entity_poly.pdbx_strand_id
1 'polypeptide(L)'
;MGKIGCGFDMDYTLAVYNSPAYETLAFKLLLERLVCIGYPHEILRYTYDPTFPTRAEVWGFYLSKFIQRDDLQRFHNLNTLFNLPETYLYAYLVDFSGCSHYIKCILCPSPPPALGDPAG
;
A
#
# COMPACT_ATOMS: atom_id res chain seq x y z
N MET A 1 38.56 8.20 23.62
CA MET A 1 37.56 8.37 22.54
C MET A 1 37.51 7.07 21.74
N GLY A 2 36.42 6.32 21.84
CA GLY A 2 36.25 5.05 21.13
C GLY A 2 36.09 5.26 19.62
N LYS A 3 36.54 4.30 18.82
CA LYS A 3 36.38 4.30 17.36
C LYS A 3 34.89 4.18 17.01
N ILE A 4 34.36 5.16 16.29
CA ILE A 4 33.03 5.11 15.71
C ILE A 4 33.22 4.73 14.23
N GLY A 5 32.64 3.61 13.80
CA GLY A 5 32.51 3.26 12.39
C GLY A 5 31.20 3.83 11.84
N CYS A 6 31.22 4.41 10.64
CA CYS A 6 30.01 4.86 9.94
C CYS A 6 29.76 3.95 8.73
N GLY A 7 28.58 3.33 8.69
CA GLY A 7 28.02 2.66 7.51
C GLY A 7 26.88 3.52 6.96
N PHE A 8 26.83 3.68 5.64
CA PHE A 8 25.78 4.42 4.95
C PHE A 8 24.95 3.47 4.11
N ASP A 9 23.64 3.60 4.20
CA ASP A 9 22.70 2.97 3.29
C ASP A 9 22.73 3.67 1.91
N MET A 10 22.40 2.99 0.83
CA MET A 10 22.54 3.55 -0.53
C MET A 10 21.26 4.24 -0.97
N ASP A 11 20.17 3.49 -1.08
CA ASP A 11 18.94 3.96 -1.70
C ASP A 11 18.16 4.89 -0.78
N TYR A 12 17.75 6.04 -1.31
CA TYR A 12 17.11 7.12 -0.55
C TYR A 12 17.94 7.67 0.63
N THR A 13 19.18 7.20 0.82
CA THR A 13 20.14 7.71 1.82
C THR A 13 21.32 8.42 1.15
N LEU A 14 22.03 7.75 0.22
CA LEU A 14 23.05 8.38 -0.63
C LEU A 14 22.51 8.72 -2.02
N ALA A 15 21.71 7.82 -2.60
CA ALA A 15 21.07 7.97 -3.91
C ALA A 15 19.60 8.36 -3.71
N VAL A 16 19.33 9.66 -3.76
CA VAL A 16 17.96 10.18 -3.69
C VAL A 16 17.37 10.19 -5.09
N TYR A 17 16.32 9.40 -5.30
CA TYR A 17 15.60 9.34 -6.57
C TYR A 17 14.76 10.61 -6.80
N ASN A 18 14.69 11.05 -8.05
CA ASN A 18 13.95 12.26 -8.41
C ASN A 18 12.43 12.01 -8.39
N SER A 19 11.72 12.71 -7.50
CA SER A 19 10.26 12.65 -7.39
C SER A 19 9.60 13.74 -8.25
N PRO A 20 8.50 13.46 -8.99
CA PRO A 20 7.74 12.20 -9.04
C PRO A 20 8.17 11.27 -10.19
N ALA A 21 9.31 11.53 -10.83
CA ALA A 21 9.72 10.81 -12.05
C ALA A 21 9.96 9.31 -11.80
N TYR A 22 10.61 8.99 -10.67
CA TYR A 22 10.84 7.62 -10.25
C TYR A 22 9.52 6.88 -9.98
N GLU A 23 8.64 7.47 -9.20
CA GLU A 23 7.37 6.90 -8.78
C GLU A 23 6.45 6.69 -9.98
N THR A 24 6.43 7.64 -10.91
CA THR A 24 5.66 7.56 -12.16
C THR A 24 6.14 6.39 -13.03
N LEU A 25 7.46 6.22 -13.18
CA LEU A 25 8.03 5.11 -13.93
C LEU A 25 7.71 3.77 -13.25
N ALA A 26 7.92 3.68 -11.94
CA ALA A 26 7.63 2.48 -11.18
C ALA A 26 6.15 2.10 -11.26
N PHE A 27 5.23 3.06 -11.14
CA PHE A 27 3.80 2.83 -11.27
C PHE A 27 3.43 2.30 -12.65
N LYS A 28 3.99 2.87 -13.72
CA LYS A 28 3.77 2.39 -15.09
C LYS A 28 4.21 0.94 -15.25
N LEU A 29 5.41 0.58 -14.77
CA LEU A 29 5.93 -0.78 -14.85
C LEU A 29 5.08 -1.77 -14.04
N LEU A 30 4.52 -1.34 -12.90
CA LEU A 30 3.58 -2.15 -12.12
C LEU A 30 2.28 -2.44 -12.90
N LEU A 31 1.71 -1.43 -13.55
CA LEU A 31 0.51 -1.62 -14.38
C LEU A 31 0.77 -2.56 -15.56
N GLU A 32 1.89 -2.39 -16.26
CA GLU A 32 2.31 -3.28 -17.35
C GLU A 32 2.47 -4.72 -16.83
N ARG A 33 3.08 -4.91 -15.66
CA ARG A 33 3.21 -6.21 -15.03
C ARG A 33 1.86 -6.83 -14.68
N LEU A 34 0.91 -6.05 -14.16
CA LEU A 34 -0.44 -6.52 -13.85
C LEU A 34 -1.19 -7.00 -15.10
N VAL A 35 -1.10 -6.25 -16.20
CA VAL A 35 -1.67 -6.68 -17.49
C VAL A 35 -1.02 -7.98 -17.97
N CYS A 36 0.31 -8.11 -17.85
CA CYS A 36 1.01 -9.34 -18.22
C CYS A 36 0.55 -10.58 -17.44
N ILE A 37 0.10 -10.43 -16.19
CA ILE A 37 -0.43 -11.55 -15.39
C ILE A 37 -1.94 -11.79 -15.58
N GLY A 38 -2.61 -10.98 -16.43
CA GLY A 38 -4.00 -11.19 -16.82
C GLY A 38 -5.01 -10.17 -16.28
N TYR A 39 -4.59 -9.06 -15.70
CA TYR A 39 -5.52 -7.97 -15.38
C TYR A 39 -6.05 -7.29 -16.65
N PRO A 40 -7.24 -6.67 -16.60
CA PRO A 40 -7.85 -5.98 -17.74
C PRO A 40 -6.95 -4.85 -18.28
N HIS A 41 -6.94 -4.63 -19.59
CA HIS A 41 -6.05 -3.64 -20.23
C HIS A 41 -6.45 -2.18 -19.91
N GLU A 42 -7.69 -1.98 -19.47
CA GLU A 42 -8.24 -0.69 -19.04
C GLU A 42 -7.40 -0.04 -17.94
N ILE A 43 -6.69 -0.85 -17.14
CA ILE A 43 -5.83 -0.35 -16.06
C ILE A 43 -4.62 0.45 -16.57
N LEU A 44 -4.23 0.32 -17.84
CA LEU A 44 -3.10 1.08 -18.41
C LEU A 44 -3.44 2.56 -18.64
N ARG A 45 -4.71 2.95 -18.51
CA ARG A 45 -5.14 4.35 -18.70
C ARG A 45 -4.82 5.24 -17.49
N TYR A 46 -4.43 4.63 -16.38
CA TYR A 46 -4.18 5.36 -15.14
C TYR A 46 -2.79 5.96 -15.11
N THR A 47 -2.69 7.13 -14.49
CA THR A 47 -1.46 7.90 -14.31
C THR A 47 -1.17 8.06 -12.83
N TYR A 48 0.10 8.06 -12.46
CA TYR A 48 0.49 8.33 -11.08
C TYR A 48 0.14 9.77 -10.69
N ASP A 49 -0.54 9.94 -9.56
CA ASP A 49 -0.88 11.24 -8.98
C ASP A 49 -0.03 11.48 -7.72
N PRO A 50 0.95 12.41 -7.76
CA PRO A 50 1.79 12.73 -6.61
C PRO A 50 1.04 13.48 -5.49
N THR A 51 -0.17 13.97 -5.75
CA THR A 51 -1.00 14.67 -4.75
C THR A 51 -1.88 13.71 -3.95
N PHE A 52 -1.82 12.41 -4.25
CA PHE A 52 -2.58 11.40 -3.53
C PHE A 52 -2.25 11.44 -2.02
N PRO A 53 -3.27 11.32 -1.14
CA PRO A 53 -3.11 11.57 0.28
C PRO A 53 -1.97 10.78 0.92
N THR A 54 -1.15 11.52 1.65
CA THR A 54 -0.02 11.02 2.41
C THR A 54 -0.48 10.16 3.59
N ARG A 55 0.42 9.35 4.13
CA ARG A 55 0.17 8.52 5.33
C ARG A 55 -0.46 9.31 6.50
N ALA A 56 -0.10 10.59 6.64
CA ALA A 56 -0.63 11.46 7.68
C ALA A 56 -2.12 11.80 7.45
N GLU A 57 -2.50 12.08 6.22
CA GLU A 57 -3.90 12.36 5.85
C GLU A 57 -4.75 11.10 5.95
N VAL A 58 -4.19 9.95 5.53
CA VAL A 58 -4.82 8.63 5.67
C VAL A 58 -5.12 8.31 7.15
N TRP A 59 -4.21 8.64 8.07
CA TRP A 59 -4.42 8.45 9.51
C TRP A 59 -5.63 9.22 10.06
N GLY A 60 -5.98 10.36 9.47
CA GLY A 60 -7.13 11.17 9.85
C GLY A 60 -8.48 10.47 9.65
N PHE A 61 -8.58 9.53 8.69
CA PHE A 61 -9.80 8.79 8.41
C PHE A 61 -10.07 7.63 9.38
N TYR A 62 -9.07 7.19 10.16
CA TYR A 62 -9.21 6.06 11.08
C TYR A 62 -9.69 6.51 12.47
N LEU A 63 -11.01 6.45 12.69
CA LEU A 63 -11.70 6.84 13.93
C LEU A 63 -11.13 6.20 15.20
N SER A 64 -10.80 4.90 15.18
CA SER A 64 -10.29 4.18 16.35
C SER A 64 -8.82 4.47 16.64
N LYS A 65 -8.07 5.03 15.67
CA LYS A 65 -6.61 5.29 15.70
C LYS A 65 -5.75 4.10 16.18
N PHE A 66 -6.32 2.89 16.22
CA PHE A 66 -5.66 1.69 16.74
C PHE A 66 -5.75 0.57 15.71
N ILE A 67 -4.59 0.01 15.40
CA ILE A 67 -4.38 -1.11 14.50
C ILE A 67 -3.38 -2.04 15.18
N GLN A 68 -3.69 -3.33 15.29
CA GLN A 68 -2.77 -4.34 15.79
C GLN A 68 -1.73 -4.66 14.71
N ARG A 69 -0.63 -3.90 14.71
CA ARG A 69 0.42 -3.98 13.68
C ARG A 69 1.22 -5.30 13.68
N ASP A 70 1.12 -6.06 14.77
CA ASP A 70 1.83 -7.34 14.93
C ASP A 70 1.16 -8.49 14.15
N ASP A 71 -0.07 -8.30 13.69
CA ASP A 71 -0.75 -9.25 12.78
C ASP A 71 -0.28 -9.03 11.33
N LEU A 72 0.87 -9.61 11.00
CA LEU A 72 1.49 -9.53 9.67
C LEU A 72 0.71 -10.30 8.59
N GLN A 73 -0.23 -11.19 8.96
CA GLN A 73 -1.11 -11.86 8.00
C GLN A 73 -2.20 -10.93 7.48
N ARG A 74 -2.62 -9.98 8.32
CA ARG A 74 -3.68 -9.03 8.00
C ARG A 74 -3.15 -7.68 7.56
N PHE A 75 -2.03 -7.23 8.11
CA PHE A 75 -1.48 -5.90 7.85
C PHE A 75 -0.07 -5.98 7.27
N HIS A 76 0.06 -5.52 6.04
CA HIS A 76 1.37 -5.35 5.41
C HIS A 76 1.86 -3.91 5.61
N ASN A 77 3.12 -3.74 6.04
CA ASN A 77 3.69 -2.43 6.31
C ASN A 77 4.50 -1.90 5.13
N LEU A 78 4.06 -0.78 4.56
CA LEU A 78 4.67 -0.09 3.41
C LEU A 78 5.42 1.16 3.89
N ASN A 79 6.61 0.97 4.47
CA ASN A 79 7.36 2.04 5.12
C ASN A 79 8.35 2.78 4.22
N THR A 80 8.77 2.16 3.11
CA THR A 80 9.84 2.71 2.28
C THR A 80 9.27 3.56 1.15
N LEU A 81 10.05 4.52 0.65
CA LEU A 81 9.65 5.35 -0.49
C LEU A 81 9.45 4.53 -1.77
N PHE A 82 10.10 3.36 -1.86
CA PHE A 82 9.84 2.36 -2.88
C PHE A 82 8.40 1.85 -2.90
N ASN A 83 7.69 1.90 -1.77
CA ASN A 83 6.31 1.43 -1.67
C ASN A 83 5.28 2.50 -2.06
N LEU A 84 5.68 3.74 -2.39
CA LEU A 84 4.74 4.79 -2.80
C LEU A 84 3.92 4.41 -4.05
N PRO A 85 4.53 3.89 -5.14
CA PRO A 85 3.78 3.48 -6.32
C PRO A 85 2.85 2.29 -6.04
N GLU A 86 3.28 1.36 -5.20
CA GLU A 86 2.49 0.20 -4.77
C GLU A 86 1.29 0.61 -3.90
N THR A 87 1.48 1.56 -2.99
CA THR A 87 0.42 2.14 -2.15
C THR A 87 -0.65 2.78 -3.02
N TYR A 88 -0.24 3.57 -4.01
CA TYR A 88 -1.15 4.19 -4.97
C TYR A 88 -1.89 3.14 -5.81
N LEU A 89 -1.19 2.09 -6.24
CA LEU A 89 -1.78 0.96 -6.97
C LEU A 89 -2.88 0.26 -6.17
N TYR A 90 -2.69 0.02 -4.86
CA TYR A 90 -3.73 -0.60 -4.04
C TYR A 90 -4.99 0.26 -3.96
N ALA A 91 -4.84 1.57 -3.73
CA ALA A 91 -5.98 2.48 -3.71
C ALA A 91 -6.72 2.49 -5.05
N TYR A 92 -5.96 2.50 -6.14
CA TYR A 92 -6.48 2.42 -7.49
C TYR A 92 -7.26 1.13 -7.76
N LEU A 93 -6.72 -0.05 -7.42
CA LEU A 93 -7.40 -1.33 -7.64
C LEU A 93 -8.72 -1.42 -6.88
N VAL A 94 -8.78 -0.85 -5.68
CA VAL A 94 -10.01 -0.75 -4.89
C VAL A 94 -11.04 0.13 -5.62
N ASP A 95 -10.64 1.29 -6.15
CA ASP A 95 -11.51 2.18 -6.91
C ASP A 95 -12.01 1.54 -8.22
N PHE A 96 -11.11 0.90 -8.98
CA PHE A 96 -11.43 0.16 -10.21
C PHE A 96 -12.48 -0.94 -9.95
N SER A 97 -12.37 -1.67 -8.84
CA SER A 97 -13.35 -2.68 -8.45
C SER A 97 -14.73 -2.12 -8.10
N GLY A 98 -14.84 -0.80 -7.89
CA GLY A 98 -16.12 -0.11 -7.71
C GLY A 98 -16.85 0.19 -9.02
N CYS A 99 -16.15 0.18 -10.16
CA CYS A 99 -16.71 0.51 -11.46
C CYS A 99 -17.25 -0.73 -12.21
N SER A 100 -18.56 -0.95 -12.07
CA SER A 100 -19.50 -1.65 -12.97
C SER A 100 -19.29 -3.13 -13.38
N HIS A 101 -18.09 -3.69 -13.32
CA HIS A 101 -17.83 -5.09 -13.72
C HIS A 101 -17.58 -6.05 -12.57
N TYR A 102 -17.36 -5.52 -11.37
CA TYR A 102 -17.08 -6.30 -10.17
C TYR A 102 -18.19 -6.08 -9.14
N ILE A 103 -18.70 -7.18 -8.59
CA ILE A 103 -19.62 -7.13 -7.46
C ILE A 103 -18.76 -6.94 -6.21
N LYS A 104 -18.91 -5.81 -5.53
CA LYS A 104 -18.28 -5.58 -4.23
C LYS A 104 -18.93 -6.51 -3.20
N CYS A 105 -18.25 -7.59 -2.86
CA CYS A 105 -18.68 -8.50 -1.80
C CYS A 105 -18.53 -7.83 -0.43
N ILE A 106 -19.52 -7.04 -0.02
CA ILE A 106 -19.67 -6.59 1.37
C ILE A 106 -20.51 -7.64 2.11
N LEU A 107 -19.95 -8.82 2.36
CA LEU A 107 -20.56 -9.89 3.15
C LEU A 107 -19.41 -10.58 3.91
N CYS A 108 -19.11 -10.26 5.18
CA CYS A 108 -19.78 -10.58 6.46
C CYS A 108 -18.77 -11.43 7.28
N PRO A 109 -18.92 -11.72 8.59
CA PRO A 109 -19.45 -11.01 9.76
C PRO A 109 -18.31 -10.71 10.78
N SER A 110 -18.63 -10.30 12.02
CA SER A 110 -17.68 -10.14 13.14
C SER A 110 -16.68 -11.30 13.28
N PRO A 111 -15.43 -11.04 13.73
CA PRO A 111 -14.44 -12.10 13.95
C PRO A 111 -15.00 -13.17 14.90
N PRO A 112 -14.65 -14.47 14.71
CA PRO A 112 -15.07 -15.52 15.63
C PRO A 112 -14.57 -15.19 17.05
N PRO A 113 -15.34 -15.52 18.11
CA PRO A 113 -14.87 -15.36 19.47
C PRO A 113 -13.57 -16.14 19.66
N ALA A 114 -12.62 -15.52 20.35
CA ALA A 114 -11.35 -16.15 20.67
C ALA A 114 -11.62 -17.48 21.41
N LEU A 115 -10.92 -18.53 21.00
CA LEU A 115 -10.96 -19.83 21.65
C LEU A 115 -10.52 -19.67 23.11
N GLY A 116 -11.47 -19.47 24.03
CA GLY A 116 -11.17 -19.21 25.44
C GLY A 116 -12.32 -18.68 26.30
N ASP A 117 -13.42 -18.19 25.73
CA ASP A 117 -14.55 -17.73 26.57
C ASP A 117 -15.40 -18.93 27.02
N PRO A 118 -15.54 -19.18 28.35
CA PRO A 118 -16.40 -20.25 28.84
C PRO A 118 -17.86 -19.87 28.62
N ALA A 119 -18.63 -20.79 28.01
CA ALA A 119 -20.08 -20.70 27.99
C ALA A 119 -20.61 -20.79 29.44
N GLY A 120 -21.13 -19.68 29.95
CA GLY A 120 -21.81 -19.56 31.25
C GLY A 120 -22.88 -18.51 31.18
#